data_AF-A0A1H6XWG4-F1
#
_entry.id   AF-A0A1H6XWG4-F1
#
_cell.length_a   1.000
_cell.length_b   1.000
_cell.length_c   1.000
_cell.angle_alpha   90.00
_cell.angle_beta   90.00
_cell.angle_gamma   90.00
#
_symmetry.space_group_name_H-M   'P 1'
#
loop_
_entity.id
_entity.type
_entity.pdbx_description
1 polymer ?
#
loop_
_entity_poly.entity_id
_entity_poly.type
_entity_poly.pdbx_seq_one_letter_code
_entity_poly.pdbx_strand_id
1 'polypeptide(L)'
;MEKKRSGFDEIEKMLQEIGSKIDLLIEKGTKATGEVSEEIEKKITELHRKKEKLEKELHEKKSTFEEKYRGKKGNAQPFLDESLDHFKQSVRSLINAINEFLK
;
A
#
# COMPACT_ATOMS: atom_id res chain seq x y z
N MET A 1 14.90 -21.71 -8.40
CA MET A 1 15.48 -20.49 -7.79
C MET A 1 14.35 -19.51 -7.59
N GLU A 2 13.87 -19.36 -6.36
CA GLU A 2 12.91 -18.29 -6.03
C GLU A 2 13.63 -16.96 -6.25
N LYS A 3 13.19 -16.17 -7.24
CA LYS A 3 13.66 -14.79 -7.39
C LYS A 3 13.31 -14.10 -6.08
N LYS A 4 14.31 -13.75 -5.25
CA LYS A 4 14.13 -12.85 -4.10
C LYS A 4 13.37 -11.63 -4.63
N ARG A 5 12.11 -11.51 -4.25
CA ARG A 5 11.27 -10.35 -4.57
C ARG A 5 11.93 -9.15 -3.90
N SER A 6 12.08 -8.05 -4.63
CA SER A 6 12.62 -6.82 -4.02
C SER A 6 11.66 -6.33 -2.94
N GLY A 7 12.15 -5.57 -1.94
CA GLY A 7 11.26 -4.97 -0.94
C GLY A 7 10.17 -4.09 -1.58
N PHE A 8 10.48 -3.46 -2.72
CA PHE A 8 9.49 -2.77 -3.55
C PHE A 8 8.41 -3.72 -4.09
N ASP A 9 8.79 -4.88 -4.64
CA ASP A 9 7.83 -5.86 -5.20
C ASP A 9 6.89 -6.42 -4.13
N GLU A 10 7.36 -6.52 -2.88
CA GLU A 10 6.53 -6.94 -1.74
C GLU A 10 5.50 -5.86 -1.40
N ILE A 11 5.93 -4.60 -1.34
CA ILE A 11 5.04 -3.47 -1.06
C ILE A 11 4.03 -3.29 -2.21
N GLU A 12 4.44 -3.42 -3.47
CA GLU A 12 3.54 -3.36 -4.63
C GLU A 12 2.42 -4.39 -4.50
N LYS A 13 2.74 -5.63 -4.09
CA LYS A 13 1.71 -6.66 -3.84
C LYS A 13 0.76 -6.29 -2.72
N MET A 14 1.26 -5.68 -1.65
CA MET A 14 0.42 -5.25 -0.55
C MET A 14 -0.52 -4.11 -0.96
N LEU A 15 -0.06 -3.19 -1.82
CA LEU A 15 -0.92 -2.13 -2.38
C LEU A 15 -1.99 -2.69 -3.34
N GLN A 16 -1.65 -3.74 -4.11
CA GLN A 16 -2.62 -4.48 -4.90
C GLN A 16 -3.68 -5.16 -4.00
N GLU A 17 -3.25 -5.78 -2.90
CA GLU A 17 -4.16 -6.38 -1.91
C GLU A 17 -5.10 -5.33 -1.31
N ILE A 18 -4.60 -4.14 -0.98
CA ILE A 18 -5.43 -3.02 -0.53
C ILE A 18 -6.49 -2.67 -1.59
N GLY A 19 -6.10 -2.58 -2.87
CA GLY A 19 -7.04 -2.37 -3.96
C GLY A 19 -8.17 -3.40 -3.97
N SER A 20 -7.82 -4.68 -3.97
CA SER A 20 -8.82 -5.76 -3.95
C SER A 20 -9.73 -5.72 -2.71
N LYS A 21 -9.20 -5.33 -1.54
CA LYS A 21 -10.03 -5.19 -0.34
C LYS A 21 -10.94 -3.97 -0.37
N ILE A 22 -10.51 -2.88 -1.02
CA ILE A 22 -11.38 -1.73 -1.28
C ILE A 22 -12.52 -2.13 -2.21
N ASP A 23 -12.26 -2.93 -3.26
CA ASP A 23 -13.31 -3.45 -4.14
C ASP A 23 -14.35 -4.26 -3.36
N LEU A 24 -13.91 -5.09 -2.41
CA LEU A 24 -14.81 -5.82 -1.51
C LEU A 24 -15.64 -4.88 -0.62
N LEU A 25 -15.05 -3.78 -0.14
CA LEU A 25 -15.80 -2.76 0.63
C LEU A 25 -16.83 -2.05 -0.23
N ILE A 26 -16.52 -1.75 -1.50
CA ILE A 26 -17.48 -1.18 -2.45
C ILE A 26 -18.66 -2.14 -2.66
N GLU A 27 -18.39 -3.43 -2.87
CA GLU A 27 -19.43 -4.43 -2.99
C GLU A 27 -20.31 -4.51 -1.72
N LYS A 28 -19.72 -4.43 -0.52
CA LYS A 28 -20.47 -4.38 0.74
C LYS A 28 -21.29 -3.09 0.87
N GLY A 29 -20.73 -1.94 0.52
CA GLY A 29 -21.39 -0.65 0.57
C GLY A 29 -22.63 -0.61 -0.34
N THR A 30 -22.51 -1.10 -1.57
CA THR A 30 -23.66 -1.18 -2.50
C THR A 30 -24.80 -2.09 -2.01
N LYS A 31 -24.50 -3.05 -1.13
CA LYS A 31 -25.51 -3.93 -0.50
C LYS A 31 -26.08 -3.35 0.80
N ALA A 32 -25.43 -2.35 1.38
CA ALA A 32 -25.89 -1.66 2.58
C ALA A 32 -26.93 -0.59 2.23
N THR A 33 -27.82 -0.27 3.18
CA THR A 33 -28.87 0.75 3.00
C THR A 33 -28.81 1.77 4.13
N GLY A 34 -29.10 3.04 3.82
CA GLY A 34 -29.17 4.12 4.81
C GLY A 34 -27.80 4.58 5.32
N GLU A 35 -27.72 4.98 6.60
CA GLU A 35 -26.52 5.57 7.23
C GLU A 35 -25.27 4.68 7.12
N VAL A 36 -25.45 3.35 7.09
CA VAL A 36 -24.36 2.39 6.92
C VAL A 36 -23.68 2.52 5.56
N SER A 37 -24.43 2.86 4.50
CA SER A 37 -23.88 3.07 3.16
C SER A 37 -22.99 4.31 3.12
N GLU A 38 -23.44 5.42 3.73
CA GLU A 38 -22.68 6.67 3.73
C GLU A 38 -21.37 6.55 4.51
N GLU A 39 -21.37 5.82 5.63
CA GLU A 39 -20.14 5.58 6.40
C GLU A 39 -19.14 4.72 5.62
N ILE A 40 -19.62 3.67 4.95
CA ILE A 40 -18.80 2.81 4.09
C ILE A 40 -18.22 3.61 2.91
N GLU A 41 -19.01 4.46 2.24
CA GLU A 41 -18.54 5.30 1.12
C GLU A 41 -17.47 6.32 1.53
N LYS A 42 -17.66 6.99 2.68
CA LYS A 42 -16.65 7.89 3.25
C LYS A 42 -15.35 7.13 3.51
N LYS A 43 -15.45 5.90 4.05
CA LYS A 43 -14.28 5.08 4.34
C LYS A 43 -13.57 4.61 3.08
N ILE A 44 -14.31 4.15 2.07
CA ILE A 44 -13.77 3.76 0.76
C ILE A 44 -12.97 4.92 0.15
N THR A 45 -13.53 6.14 0.19
CA THR A 45 -12.86 7.34 -0.33
C THR A 45 -11.56 7.63 0.42
N GLU A 46 -11.58 7.53 1.75
CA GLU A 46 -10.38 7.72 2.59
C GLU A 46 -9.29 6.68 2.26
N LEU A 47 -9.68 5.41 2.13
CA LEU A 47 -8.79 4.30 1.83
C LEU A 47 -8.17 4.43 0.43
N HIS A 48 -8.96 4.83 -0.57
CA HIS A 48 -8.49 5.13 -1.92
C HIS A 48 -7.41 6.21 -1.91
N ARG A 49 -7.69 7.36 -1.25
CA ARG A 49 -6.73 8.46 -1.16
C ARG A 49 -5.44 8.04 -0.48
N LYS A 50 -5.52 7.24 0.59
CA LYS A 50 -4.35 6.70 1.29
C LYS A 50 -3.55 5.76 0.40
N LYS A 51 -4.22 4.85 -0.33
CA LYS A 51 -3.57 3.95 -1.29
C LYS A 51 -2.84 4.73 -2.38
N GLU A 52 -3.50 5.69 -3.03
CA GLU A 52 -2.91 6.52 -4.10
C GLU A 52 -1.68 7.28 -3.60
N LYS A 53 -1.76 7.84 -2.39
CA LYS A 53 -0.61 8.50 -1.75
C LYS A 53 0.56 7.55 -1.57
N LEU A 54 0.32 6.33 -1.07
CA LEU A 54 1.35 5.31 -0.89
C LEU A 54 1.92 4.85 -2.25
N GLU A 55 1.09 4.64 -3.26
CA GLU A 55 1.56 4.28 -4.61
C GLU A 55 2.49 5.35 -5.19
N LYS A 56 2.14 6.63 -5.01
CA LYS A 56 2.98 7.76 -5.42
C LYS A 56 4.31 7.79 -4.65
N GLU A 57 4.28 7.68 -3.33
CA GLU A 57 5.50 7.66 -2.50
C GLU A 57 6.40 6.47 -2.84
N LEU A 58 5.83 5.30 -3.12
CA LEU A 58 6.58 4.11 -3.53
C LEU A 58 7.26 4.33 -4.87
N HIS A 59 6.54 4.91 -5.84
CA HIS A 59 7.07 5.24 -7.15
C HIS A 59 8.23 6.24 -7.06
N GLU A 60 8.06 7.32 -6.28
CA GLU A 60 9.10 8.32 -6.05
C GLU A 60 10.34 7.71 -5.38
N LYS A 61 10.16 6.87 -4.35
CA LYS A 61 11.26 6.16 -3.69
C LYS A 61 11.99 5.21 -4.64
N LYS A 62 11.25 4.45 -5.46
CA LYS A 62 11.81 3.51 -6.44
C LYS A 62 12.62 4.25 -7.50
N SER A 63 12.06 5.32 -8.08
CA SER A 63 12.74 6.16 -9.08
C SER A 63 14.00 6.81 -8.49
N THR A 64 13.90 7.38 -7.28
CA THR A 64 15.05 7.98 -6.60
C THR A 64 16.13 6.95 -6.32
N PHE A 65 15.75 5.73 -5.95
CA PHE A 65 16.69 4.65 -5.71
C PHE A 65 17.39 4.22 -7.00
N GLU A 66 16.63 3.99 -8.06
CA GLU A 66 17.17 3.63 -9.36
C GLU A 66 18.12 4.71 -9.91
N GLU A 67 17.78 5.99 -9.76
CA GLU A 67 18.61 7.12 -10.20
C GLU A 67 19.90 7.25 -9.37
N LYS A 68 19.80 7.24 -8.04
CA LYS A 68 20.95 7.45 -7.15
C LYS A 68 21.89 6.25 -7.07
N TYR A 69 21.37 5.04 -7.30
CA TYR A 69 22.10 3.81 -7.03
C TYR A 69 22.31 2.89 -8.24
N ARG A 70 21.85 3.27 -9.45
CA ARG A 70 22.40 2.73 -10.72
C ARG A 70 23.88 3.10 -10.83
N GLY A 71 24.74 2.29 -10.20
CA GLY A 71 26.20 2.35 -10.36
C GLY A 71 27.01 2.37 -9.07
N LYS A 72 26.41 2.59 -7.90
CA LYS A 72 27.11 2.55 -6.60
C LYS A 72 26.41 1.57 -5.64
N LYS A 73 26.85 0.31 -5.62
CA LYS A 73 26.41 -0.72 -4.66
C LYS A 73 26.90 -0.49 -3.21
N GLY A 74 27.58 0.64 -2.92
CA GLY A 74 28.23 0.87 -1.63
C GLY A 74 27.47 1.88 -0.75
N ASN A 75 27.17 1.48 0.48
CA ASN A 75 26.75 2.27 1.66
C ASN A 75 25.28 2.71 1.77
N ALA A 76 24.48 2.66 0.70
CA ALA A 76 23.08 3.12 0.78
C ALA A 76 22.03 2.03 0.99
N GLN A 77 22.43 0.76 0.85
CA GLN A 77 21.53 -0.38 1.00
C GLN A 77 20.85 -0.44 2.38
N PRO A 78 21.55 -0.20 3.51
CA PRO A 78 20.91 -0.21 4.83
C PRO A 78 19.79 0.84 4.98
N PHE A 79 20.02 2.05 4.46
CA PHE A 79 19.02 3.12 4.49
C PHE A 79 17.80 2.83 3.60
N LEU A 80 18.01 2.15 2.48
CA LEU A 80 16.91 1.66 1.64
C LEU A 80 16.09 0.63 2.40
N ASP A 81 16.74 -0.38 2.97
CA ASP A 81 16.06 -1.49 3.65
C ASP A 81 15.23 -0.99 4.84
N GLU A 82 15.77 -0.07 5.64
CA GLU A 82 15.04 0.59 6.73
C GLU A 82 13.85 1.42 6.21
N SER A 83 14.06 2.23 5.16
CA SER A 83 12.96 3.00 4.56
C SER A 83 11.87 2.09 3.99
N LEU A 84 12.22 0.93 3.42
CA LEU A 84 11.25 -0.02 2.88
C LEU A 84 10.50 -0.73 4.00
N ASP A 85 11.15 -1.06 5.11
CA ASP A 85 10.47 -1.66 6.26
C ASP A 85 9.43 -0.70 6.87
N HIS A 86 9.80 0.57 7.11
CA HIS A 86 8.83 1.58 7.57
C HIS A 86 7.67 1.75 6.60
N PHE A 87 7.96 1.78 5.29
CA PHE A 87 6.92 1.87 4.28
C PHE A 87 6.00 0.66 4.33
N LYS A 88 6.57 -0.55 4.42
CA LYS A 88 5.84 -1.80 4.56
C LYS A 88 4.95 -1.79 5.81
N GLN A 89 5.42 -1.25 6.92
CA GLN A 89 4.60 -1.10 8.14
C GLN A 89 3.39 -0.16 7.90
N SER A 90 3.58 0.97 7.21
CA SER A 90 2.48 1.86 6.84
C SER A 90 1.43 1.15 5.97
N VAL A 91 1.88 0.37 4.97
CA VAL A 91 0.96 -0.41 4.12
C VAL A 91 0.25 -1.51 4.94
N ARG A 92 0.94 -2.20 5.85
CA ARG A 92 0.32 -3.18 6.77
C ARG A 92 -0.75 -2.53 7.64
N SER A 93 -0.47 -1.35 8.19
CA SER A 93 -1.45 -0.63 9.01
C SER A 93 -2.71 -0.31 8.22
N LEU A 94 -2.59 0.03 6.94
CA LEU A 94 -3.74 0.27 6.07
C LEU A 94 -4.53 -1.02 5.80
N ILE A 95 -3.84 -2.13 5.53
CA ILE A 95 -4.47 -3.46 5.39
C ILE A 95 -5.26 -3.84 6.65
N ASN A 96 -4.67 -3.63 7.83
CA ASN A 96 -5.32 -3.94 9.11
C ASN A 96 -6.57 -3.08 9.32
N ALA A 97 -6.50 -1.77 9.04
CA ALA A 97 -7.66 -0.89 9.15
C ALA A 97 -8.80 -1.33 8.20
N ILE A 98 -8.47 -1.83 7.01
CA ILE A 98 -9.47 -2.38 6.09
C ILE A 98 -10.05 -3.69 6.62
N ASN A 99 -9.21 -4.57 7.16
CA ASN A 99 -9.65 -5.85 7.74
C ASN A 99 -10.57 -5.65 8.95
N GLU A 100 -10.31 -4.65 9.79
CA GLU A 100 -11.19 -4.28 10.89
C GLU A 100 -12.57 -3.83 10.41
N PHE A 101 -12.63 -3.11 9.29
CA PHE A 101 -13.89 -2.72 8.64
C PHE A 101 -14.60 -3.88 7.92
N LEU A 102 -13.85 -4.90 7.49
CA LEU A 102 -14.39 -6.06 6.79
C LEU A 102 -14.89 -7.16 7.73
N LYS A 103 -14.44 -7.17 8.99
CA LYS A 103 -14.96 -8.06 10.05
C LYS A 103 -16.43 -7.79 10.33
#